data_AF-A0A9W6RPT7-F1
#
_entry.id   AF-A0A9W6RPT7-F1
#
_cell.length_a   1.000
_cell.length_b   1.000
_cell.length_c   1.000
_cell.angle_alpha   90.00
_cell.angle_beta   90.00
_cell.angle_gamma   90.00
#
_symmetry.space_group_name_H-M   'P 1'
#
loop_
_entity.id
_entity.type
_entity.pdbx_description
1 polymer ?
#
loop_
_entity_poly.entity_id
_entity_poly.type
_entity_poly.pdbx_seq_one_letter_code
_entity_poly.pdbx_strand_id
1 'polypeptide(L)'
;MTEQSLLEPSSRSNPELDALFDQSPIAMVFLDRELRARRANAAFRRLIGLPDEEIIGRRPSEADGLSIRYWATTRPIHWRTSDGTAWDERTVAEQVIGRGVPVVNMHVEWTRAGKRQVLSWSGYRVTENGRVLGALLCFIDFTDHAQTITQAHARLDLLERAGSQVGATLDIHHTARELADLAVPELADRISVDLLDQVLQGETLPRAGSGALRFRRVALRDTVTSTKIRYEVDDLITLPVTSPHAVALLQGRPFLARNPAEVGGQFSDTPDVAEAFFARGVHTIMVMPLVARGVTLGVASFSRAEHPEPYGEADVRLVGDLASRAAVCIDNARLYTREHNMAVTLQRSLLPQRIPQMPGLRIAHRYEPATQTAEVGGDWFDVIPLDTGQVALVIGDVTGHGIHAAALMGQLRTTTAALARLGCPPEEIMRRLSDVVAEHDDEIGATCLYALYDPESRRCRFTSAGHLPPALRHPGGSVEFIDVPGGMMLGVGPSRYPATDTELPEDGVLALYTDGLVEHPGQDIGTGMSDLARTLTAGSARSLDRLCDSVLADLGADARDDIALLLARTTAGTAR
;
A
#
# COMPACT_ATOMS: atom_id res chain seq x y z
N MET A 1 -47.49 29.28 -81.00
CA MET A 1 -48.11 30.52 -80.48
C MET A 1 -49.27 30.11 -79.59
N THR A 2 -49.36 30.42 -78.31
CA THR A 2 -48.42 30.80 -77.25
C THR A 2 -49.21 30.45 -75.99
N GLU A 3 -48.74 29.48 -75.21
CA GLU A 3 -49.40 29.03 -73.98
C GLU A 3 -49.09 29.97 -72.83
N GLN A 4 -50.14 30.30 -72.06
CA GLN A 4 -50.05 30.92 -70.75
C GLN A 4 -49.18 30.07 -69.80
N SER A 5 -48.38 30.73 -68.94
CA SER A 5 -48.38 30.50 -67.48
C SER A 5 -47.18 31.16 -66.80
N LEU A 6 -47.48 32.17 -65.98
CA LEU A 6 -46.92 32.45 -64.64
C LEU A 6 -45.50 31.96 -64.32
N LEU A 7 -44.60 32.91 -64.02
CA LEU A 7 -43.54 32.78 -63.00
C LEU A 7 -43.21 34.18 -62.46
N GLU A 8 -44.07 34.69 -61.58
CA GLU A 8 -43.71 35.73 -60.61
C GLU A 8 -42.74 35.16 -59.55
N PRO A 9 -41.90 35.98 -58.91
CA PRO A 9 -41.01 35.53 -57.86
C PRO A 9 -41.79 35.20 -56.59
N SER A 10 -41.85 33.91 -56.24
CA SER A 10 -42.48 33.37 -55.05
C SER A 10 -41.73 33.78 -53.77
N SER A 11 -42.07 34.95 -53.23
CA SER A 11 -41.83 35.34 -51.83
C SER A 11 -43.04 34.95 -50.96
N ARG A 12 -43.31 33.65 -50.81
CA ARG A 12 -44.26 33.19 -49.79
C ARG A 12 -43.49 32.90 -48.52
N SER A 13 -43.55 33.81 -47.55
CA SER A 13 -43.23 33.44 -46.17
C SER A 13 -44.24 32.37 -45.76
N ASN A 14 -43.75 31.23 -45.26
CA ASN A 14 -44.61 30.21 -44.69
C ASN A 14 -44.71 30.51 -43.18
N PRO A 15 -45.84 31.08 -42.71
CA PRO A 15 -45.96 31.54 -41.33
C PRO A 15 -45.77 30.41 -40.30
N GLU A 16 -46.04 29.16 -40.69
CA GLU A 16 -45.82 27.99 -39.85
C GLU A 16 -44.33 27.69 -39.66
N LEU A 17 -43.52 27.74 -40.74
CA LEU A 17 -42.07 27.56 -40.66
C LEU A 17 -41.39 28.71 -39.93
N ASP A 18 -41.92 29.93 -40.08
CA ASP A 18 -41.43 31.09 -39.35
C ASP A 18 -41.67 30.96 -37.85
N ALA A 19 -42.88 30.52 -37.45
CA ALA A 19 -43.19 30.26 -36.06
C ALA A 19 -42.33 29.13 -35.47
N LEU A 20 -42.12 28.03 -36.21
CA LEU A 20 -41.28 26.92 -35.77
C LEU A 20 -39.82 27.34 -35.55
N PHE A 21 -39.26 28.17 -36.43
CA PHE A 21 -37.89 28.66 -36.28
C PHE A 21 -37.75 29.65 -35.12
N ASP A 22 -38.62 30.66 -35.05
CA ASP A 22 -38.49 31.77 -34.11
C ASP A 22 -38.89 31.40 -32.67
N GLN A 23 -39.85 30.48 -32.49
CA GLN A 23 -40.32 30.04 -31.18
C GLN A 23 -39.57 28.80 -30.64
N SER A 24 -38.67 28.21 -31.42
CA SER A 24 -37.89 27.06 -30.97
C SER A 24 -37.05 27.42 -29.73
N PRO A 25 -37.02 26.54 -28.71
CA PRO A 25 -36.17 26.73 -27.53
C PRO A 25 -34.68 26.48 -27.83
N ILE A 26 -34.36 25.87 -28.98
CA ILE A 26 -32.98 25.59 -29.41
C ILE A 26 -32.44 26.79 -30.17
N ALA A 27 -31.23 27.22 -29.85
CA ALA A 27 -30.57 28.32 -30.54
C ALA A 27 -30.25 27.91 -31.98
N MET A 28 -30.83 28.60 -32.97
CA MET A 28 -30.65 28.29 -34.39
C MET A 28 -30.22 29.51 -35.20
N VAL A 29 -29.30 29.29 -36.14
CA VAL A 29 -28.88 30.26 -37.14
C VAL A 29 -28.79 29.59 -38.52
N PHE A 30 -29.34 30.25 -39.53
CA PHE A 30 -29.23 29.84 -40.92
C PHE A 30 -28.13 30.66 -41.61
N LEU A 31 -27.13 29.97 -42.15
CA LEU A 31 -26.04 30.55 -42.93
C LEU A 31 -26.28 30.30 -44.42
N ASP A 32 -26.02 31.29 -45.26
CA ASP A 32 -26.00 31.09 -46.71
C ASP A 32 -24.74 30.32 -47.18
N ARG A 33 -24.62 30.11 -48.50
CA ARG A 33 -23.48 29.40 -49.10
C ARG A 33 -22.14 30.11 -48.90
N GLU A 34 -22.18 31.40 -48.67
CA GLU A 34 -21.02 32.25 -48.39
C GLU A 34 -20.73 32.37 -46.88
N LEU A 35 -21.42 31.57 -46.06
CA LEU A 35 -21.38 31.51 -44.59
C LEU A 35 -21.88 32.77 -43.88
N ARG A 36 -22.65 33.62 -44.56
CA ARG A 36 -23.24 34.81 -43.95
C ARG A 36 -24.54 34.43 -43.25
N ALA A 37 -24.72 34.84 -42.00
CA ALA A 37 -25.95 34.54 -41.27
C ALA A 37 -27.11 35.32 -41.89
N ARG A 38 -28.11 34.59 -42.38
CA ARG A 38 -29.32 35.18 -42.99
C ARG A 38 -30.48 35.26 -42.02
N ARG A 39 -30.51 34.37 -41.03
CA ARG A 39 -31.56 34.34 -40.01
C ARG A 39 -31.03 33.75 -38.72
N ALA A 40 -31.43 34.31 -37.59
CA ALA A 40 -31.17 33.79 -36.25
C ALA A 40 -32.45 33.87 -35.42
N ASN A 41 -32.74 32.85 -34.61
CA ASN A 41 -33.93 32.86 -33.77
C ASN A 41 -33.69 33.53 -32.41
N ALA A 42 -34.76 33.73 -31.63
CA ALA A 42 -34.67 34.38 -30.32
C ALA A 42 -33.76 33.61 -29.33
N ALA A 43 -33.74 32.27 -29.40
CA ALA A 43 -32.84 31.46 -28.58
C ALA A 43 -31.37 31.67 -28.92
N PHE A 44 -31.02 31.77 -30.21
CA PHE A 44 -29.65 32.05 -30.66
C PHE A 44 -29.20 33.45 -30.24
N ARG A 45 -30.05 34.47 -30.41
CA ARG A 45 -29.74 35.82 -29.94
C ARG A 45 -29.49 35.88 -28.44
N ARG A 46 -30.24 35.13 -27.63
CA ARG A 46 -30.01 35.05 -26.18
C ARG A 46 -28.71 34.33 -25.83
N LEU A 47 -28.42 33.22 -26.51
CA LEU A 47 -27.20 32.44 -26.32
C LEU A 47 -25.95 33.26 -26.69
N ILE A 48 -25.99 33.91 -27.86
CA ILE A 48 -24.86 34.68 -28.39
C ILE A 48 -24.76 36.08 -27.79
N GLY A 49 -25.90 36.69 -27.47
CA GLY A 49 -26.07 38.03 -26.89
C GLY A 49 -25.41 39.17 -27.66
N LEU A 50 -25.23 39.03 -28.98
CA LEU A 50 -24.81 40.11 -29.87
C LEU A 50 -26.04 40.74 -30.56
N PRO A 51 -25.99 42.03 -30.92
CA PRO A 51 -27.07 42.68 -31.66
C PRO A 51 -27.17 42.12 -33.10
N ASP A 52 -28.36 42.22 -33.70
CA ASP A 52 -28.62 41.68 -35.04
C ASP A 52 -27.68 42.24 -36.12
N GLU A 53 -27.21 43.47 -35.97
CA GLU A 53 -26.26 44.15 -36.90
C GLU A 53 -24.86 43.51 -36.91
N GLU A 54 -24.52 42.76 -35.85
CA GLU A 54 -23.26 42.02 -35.72
C GLU A 54 -23.42 40.54 -36.11
N ILE A 55 -24.66 40.05 -36.22
CA ILE A 55 -24.96 38.65 -36.58
C ILE A 55 -25.37 38.58 -38.05
N ILE A 56 -26.44 39.29 -38.44
CA ILE A 56 -27.07 39.16 -39.75
C ILE A 56 -26.21 39.81 -40.84
N GLY A 57 -25.99 39.06 -41.93
CA GLY A 57 -25.19 39.48 -43.07
C GLY A 57 -23.68 39.31 -42.87
N ARG A 58 -23.23 39.01 -41.65
CA ARG A 58 -21.81 38.79 -41.33
C ARG A 58 -21.46 37.32 -41.32
N ARG A 59 -20.18 37.05 -41.55
CA ARG A 59 -19.59 35.76 -41.21
C ARG A 59 -19.31 35.70 -39.72
N PRO A 60 -19.39 34.52 -39.11
CA PRO A 60 -19.06 34.34 -37.70
C PRO A 60 -17.63 34.77 -37.34
N SER A 61 -16.66 34.62 -38.27
CA SER A 61 -15.30 35.15 -38.12
C SER A 61 -15.18 36.69 -38.11
N GLU A 62 -16.21 37.40 -38.58
CA GLU A 62 -16.28 38.87 -38.66
C GLU A 62 -16.95 39.50 -37.41
N ALA A 63 -17.31 38.70 -36.40
CA ALA A 63 -17.96 39.15 -35.17
C ALA A 63 -16.95 39.35 -34.03
N ASP A 64 -16.93 40.55 -33.45
CA ASP A 64 -15.99 40.92 -32.39
C ASP A 64 -16.33 40.26 -31.03
N GLY A 65 -15.30 39.89 -30.26
CA GLY A 65 -15.45 39.39 -28.89
C GLY A 65 -15.74 37.89 -28.74
N LEU A 66 -15.72 37.12 -29.83
CA LEU A 66 -15.85 35.66 -29.84
C LEU A 66 -14.48 34.97 -29.85
N SER A 67 -14.21 34.15 -28.83
CA SER A 67 -13.04 33.26 -28.79
C SER A 67 -13.50 31.82 -28.54
N ILE A 68 -13.15 30.91 -29.46
CA ILE A 68 -13.68 29.53 -29.46
C ILE A 68 -12.54 28.54 -29.61
N ARG A 69 -12.51 27.54 -28.72
CA ARG A 69 -11.55 26.43 -28.71
C ARG A 69 -12.30 25.10 -28.75
N TYR A 70 -11.69 24.08 -29.33
CA TYR A 70 -12.25 22.73 -29.26
C TYR A 70 -12.16 22.19 -27.84
N TRP A 71 -13.28 21.66 -27.33
CA TRP A 71 -13.31 20.95 -26.06
C TRP A 71 -12.70 19.55 -26.25
N ALA A 72 -11.60 19.25 -25.56
CA ALA A 72 -10.90 17.96 -25.67
C ALA A 72 -11.29 17.00 -24.54
N THR A 73 -11.46 15.71 -24.88
CA THR A 73 -11.34 14.58 -23.94
C THR A 73 -10.54 13.43 -24.56
N THR A 74 -9.41 13.11 -23.92
CA THR A 74 -8.74 11.81 -23.67
C THR A 74 -8.57 10.69 -24.72
N ARG A 75 -9.17 10.70 -25.92
CA ARG A 75 -8.69 9.92 -27.07
C ARG A 75 -8.96 10.67 -28.38
N PRO A 76 -7.94 10.93 -29.22
CA PRO A 76 -8.17 11.67 -30.45
C PRO A 76 -8.80 10.76 -31.50
N ILE A 77 -10.03 11.04 -31.92
CA ILE A 77 -10.40 10.80 -33.32
C ILE A 77 -9.91 12.02 -34.08
N HIS A 78 -8.70 11.92 -34.63
CA HIS A 78 -8.05 13.01 -35.36
C HIS A 78 -8.85 13.42 -36.59
N TRP A 79 -9.40 14.63 -36.53
CA TRP A 79 -9.52 15.50 -37.70
C TRP A 79 -8.76 16.79 -37.35
N ARG A 80 -7.43 16.74 -37.41
CA ARG A 80 -6.57 17.94 -37.30
C ARG A 80 -6.49 18.60 -38.69
N THR A 81 -6.81 19.88 -38.79
CA THR A 81 -6.16 20.77 -39.77
C THR A 81 -4.87 21.34 -39.16
N SER A 82 -3.94 21.72 -40.03
CA SER A 82 -2.53 21.95 -39.73
C SER A 82 -2.18 23.27 -39.02
N ASP A 83 -3.13 24.14 -38.72
CA ASP A 83 -2.87 25.53 -38.32
C ASP A 83 -3.44 25.93 -36.95
N GLY A 84 -4.22 25.09 -36.28
CA GLY A 84 -4.63 25.33 -34.89
C GLY A 84 -5.53 26.55 -34.67
N THR A 85 -6.08 27.17 -35.72
CA THR A 85 -7.01 28.29 -35.62
C THR A 85 -8.47 27.85 -35.62
N ALA A 86 -9.18 28.33 -34.58
CA ALA A 86 -10.60 28.68 -34.44
C ALA A 86 -11.62 28.14 -35.45
N TRP A 87 -12.72 27.60 -34.90
CA TRP A 87 -14.10 27.70 -35.41
C TRP A 87 -14.43 27.15 -36.83
N ASP A 88 -15.60 26.53 -36.92
CA ASP A 88 -15.98 25.54 -37.94
C ASP A 88 -16.39 26.13 -39.31
N GLU A 89 -16.04 27.36 -39.69
CA GLU A 89 -16.46 27.92 -41.01
C GLU A 89 -16.07 26.98 -42.16
N ARG A 90 -14.86 26.43 -42.09
CA ARG A 90 -14.35 25.49 -43.08
C ARG A 90 -15.13 24.17 -43.08
N THR A 91 -15.45 23.61 -41.92
CA THR A 91 -16.18 22.34 -41.83
C THR A 91 -17.65 22.55 -42.21
N VAL A 92 -18.29 23.67 -41.84
CA VAL A 92 -19.61 24.06 -42.36
C VAL A 92 -19.56 24.26 -43.88
N ALA A 93 -18.57 24.96 -44.43
CA ALA A 93 -18.46 25.17 -45.88
C ALA A 93 -18.15 23.89 -46.67
N GLU A 94 -17.14 23.13 -46.26
CA GLU A 94 -16.63 21.97 -47.00
C GLU A 94 -17.48 20.73 -46.72
N GLN A 95 -17.80 20.41 -45.46
CA GLN A 95 -18.50 19.18 -45.10
C GLN A 95 -20.02 19.34 -45.14
N VAL A 96 -20.56 20.33 -44.43
CA VAL A 96 -22.02 20.51 -44.33
C VAL A 96 -22.59 21.02 -45.66
N ILE A 97 -22.13 22.18 -46.15
CA ILE A 97 -22.66 22.80 -47.38
C ILE A 97 -22.12 22.06 -48.63
N GLY A 98 -20.80 21.88 -48.72
CA GLY A 98 -20.13 21.31 -49.89
C GLY A 98 -20.45 19.83 -50.12
N ARG A 99 -20.21 18.98 -49.11
CA ARG A 99 -20.43 17.52 -49.21
C ARG A 99 -21.82 17.07 -48.77
N GLY A 100 -22.56 17.88 -48.03
CA GLY A 100 -23.87 17.50 -47.49
C GLY A 100 -23.83 16.58 -46.29
N VAL A 101 -22.68 16.45 -45.63
CA VAL A 101 -22.49 15.60 -44.46
C VAL A 101 -22.88 16.40 -43.22
N PRO A 102 -23.91 15.99 -42.46
CA PRO A 102 -24.29 16.70 -41.25
C PRO A 102 -23.25 16.52 -40.14
N VAL A 103 -23.06 17.55 -39.33
CA VAL A 103 -22.31 17.50 -38.08
C VAL A 103 -23.30 17.41 -36.93
N VAL A 104 -23.07 16.52 -35.98
CA VAL A 104 -23.97 16.30 -34.84
C VAL A 104 -23.16 16.26 -33.55
N ASN A 105 -23.64 16.95 -32.51
CA ASN A 105 -23.09 16.96 -31.15
C ASN A 105 -21.59 17.30 -31.06
N MET A 106 -21.16 18.29 -31.83
CA MET A 106 -19.79 18.79 -31.75
C MET A 106 -19.66 19.78 -30.58
N HIS A 107 -18.74 19.50 -29.66
CA HIS A 107 -18.56 20.33 -28.46
C HIS A 107 -17.45 21.35 -28.64
N VAL A 108 -17.75 22.60 -28.32
CA VAL A 108 -16.80 23.71 -28.38
C VAL A 108 -16.82 24.48 -27.08
N GLU A 109 -15.64 24.87 -26.62
CA GLU A 109 -15.47 25.80 -25.51
C GLU A 109 -15.50 27.22 -26.05
N TRP A 110 -16.36 28.04 -25.47
CA TRP A 110 -16.49 29.44 -25.80
C TRP A 110 -16.23 30.29 -24.55
N THR A 111 -15.34 31.28 -24.67
CA THR A 111 -15.16 32.31 -23.65
C THR A 111 -15.79 33.63 -24.10
N ARG A 112 -16.67 34.20 -23.27
CA ARG A 112 -17.29 35.51 -23.46
C ARG A 112 -17.23 36.33 -22.18
N ALA A 113 -16.78 37.59 -22.28
CA ALA A 113 -16.67 38.50 -21.13
C ALA A 113 -15.97 37.87 -19.89
N GLY A 114 -14.96 37.03 -20.14
CA GLY A 114 -14.21 36.30 -19.10
C GLY A 114 -14.88 35.03 -18.56
N LYS A 115 -16.13 34.71 -18.96
CA LYS A 115 -16.82 33.47 -18.56
C LYS A 115 -16.66 32.40 -19.63
N ARG A 116 -16.29 31.20 -19.18
CA ARG A 116 -16.12 30.00 -20.02
C ARG A 116 -17.43 29.20 -20.03
N GLN A 117 -17.90 28.86 -21.23
CA GLN A 117 -19.08 28.01 -21.48
C GLN A 117 -18.69 26.89 -22.46
N VAL A 118 -19.42 25.79 -22.42
CA VAL A 118 -19.28 24.69 -23.39
C VAL A 118 -20.59 24.60 -24.16
N LEU A 119 -20.53 24.70 -25.48
CA LEU A 119 -21.69 24.52 -26.35
C LEU A 119 -21.58 23.20 -27.10
N SER A 120 -22.72 22.54 -27.29
CA SER A 120 -22.88 21.47 -28.26
C SER A 120 -23.58 22.04 -29.49
N TRP A 121 -23.00 21.88 -30.68
CA TRP A 121 -23.61 22.34 -31.91
C TRP A 121 -23.77 21.21 -32.93
N SER A 122 -24.82 21.33 -33.74
CA SER A 122 -25.14 20.42 -34.84
C SER A 122 -25.54 21.23 -36.06
N GLY A 123 -25.15 20.80 -37.25
CA GLY A 123 -25.40 21.52 -38.48
C GLY A 123 -25.72 20.57 -39.64
N TYR A 124 -26.70 20.95 -40.46
CA TYR A 124 -27.03 20.20 -41.67
C TYR A 124 -27.34 21.12 -42.85
N ARG A 125 -27.17 20.58 -44.06
CA ARG A 125 -27.39 21.29 -45.31
C ARG A 125 -28.88 21.48 -45.59
N VAL A 126 -29.26 22.70 -45.92
CA VAL A 126 -30.62 23.02 -46.34
C VAL A 126 -30.66 23.10 -47.87
N THR A 127 -31.58 22.35 -48.49
CA THR A 127 -31.78 22.33 -49.94
C THR A 127 -33.24 22.58 -50.29
N GLU A 128 -33.47 23.20 -51.44
CA GLU A 128 -34.80 23.40 -52.01
C GLU A 128 -34.73 23.04 -53.49
N ASN A 129 -35.62 22.14 -53.95
CA ASN A 129 -35.67 21.69 -55.34
C ASN A 129 -34.31 21.27 -55.93
N GLY A 130 -33.47 20.62 -55.12
CA GLY A 130 -32.12 20.17 -55.51
C GLY A 130 -31.04 21.26 -55.46
N ARG A 131 -31.39 22.52 -55.18
CA ARG A 131 -30.43 23.61 -54.99
C ARG A 131 -30.05 23.73 -53.52
N VAL A 132 -28.75 23.82 -53.24
CA VAL A 132 -28.24 24.10 -51.89
C VAL A 132 -28.50 25.56 -51.55
N LEU A 133 -29.22 25.81 -50.45
CA LEU A 133 -29.51 27.15 -49.95
C LEU A 133 -28.46 27.61 -48.92
N GLY A 134 -27.92 26.68 -48.14
CA GLY A 134 -26.97 26.98 -47.07
C GLY A 134 -26.95 25.88 -46.00
N ALA A 135 -26.69 26.26 -44.75
CA ALA A 135 -26.69 25.36 -43.60
C ALA A 135 -27.51 25.93 -42.44
N LEU A 136 -28.27 25.07 -41.77
CA LEU A 136 -28.88 25.39 -40.49
C LEU A 136 -27.96 24.86 -39.39
N LEU A 137 -27.55 25.73 -38.47
CA LEU A 137 -26.77 25.38 -37.29
C LEU A 137 -27.64 25.53 -36.04
N CYS A 138 -27.59 24.54 -35.18
CA CYS A 138 -28.29 24.47 -33.89
C CYS A 138 -27.26 24.41 -32.77
N PHE A 139 -27.51 25.11 -31.67
CA PHE A 139 -26.63 25.21 -30.51
C PHE A 139 -27.40 24.93 -29.23
N ILE A 140 -26.76 24.21 -28.31
CA ILE A 140 -27.26 23.90 -26.98
C ILE A 140 -26.17 24.25 -25.98
N ASP A 141 -26.55 24.93 -24.89
CA ASP A 141 -25.64 25.12 -23.75
C ASP A 141 -25.40 23.77 -23.07
N PHE A 142 -24.16 23.33 -23.08
CA PHE A 142 -23.71 22.06 -22.55
C PHE A 142 -22.78 22.26 -21.34
N THR A 143 -22.69 23.48 -20.80
CA THR A 143 -21.72 23.85 -19.76
C THR A 143 -21.89 23.01 -18.50
N ASP A 144 -23.10 22.92 -17.95
CA ASP A 144 -23.38 22.17 -16.72
C ASP A 144 -23.13 20.66 -16.89
N HIS A 145 -23.47 20.13 -18.07
CA HIS A 145 -23.28 18.72 -18.39
C HIS A 145 -21.79 18.40 -18.62
N ALA A 146 -21.05 19.29 -19.28
CA ALA A 146 -19.59 19.18 -19.41
C ALA A 146 -18.89 19.19 -18.06
N GLN A 147 -19.27 20.10 -17.16
CA GLN A 147 -18.74 20.13 -15.79
C GLN A 147 -19.01 18.83 -15.05
N THR A 148 -20.24 18.30 -15.15
CA THR A 148 -20.60 17.01 -14.53
C THR A 148 -19.76 15.86 -15.07
N ILE A 149 -19.56 15.78 -16.39
CA ILE A 149 -18.71 14.77 -17.03
C ILE A 149 -17.25 14.92 -16.57
N THR A 150 -16.70 16.13 -16.57
CA THR A 150 -15.33 16.39 -16.12
C THR A 150 -15.14 15.98 -14.66
N GLN A 151 -16.07 16.32 -13.77
CA GLN A 151 -16.03 15.92 -12.37
C GLN A 151 -16.14 14.40 -12.22
N ALA A 152 -16.99 13.74 -13.01
CA ALA A 152 -17.12 12.28 -13.00
C ALA A 152 -15.83 11.58 -13.49
N HIS A 153 -15.20 12.08 -14.55
CA HIS A 153 -13.91 11.57 -15.03
C HIS A 153 -12.79 11.79 -14.00
N ALA A 154 -12.68 13.00 -13.44
CA ALA A 154 -11.68 13.27 -12.40
C ALA A 154 -11.87 12.36 -11.18
N ARG A 155 -13.13 12.09 -10.80
CA ARG A 155 -13.46 11.10 -9.75
C ARG A 155 -13.00 9.69 -10.10
N LEU A 156 -13.28 9.23 -11.32
CA LEU A 156 -12.90 7.89 -11.77
C LEU A 156 -11.37 7.74 -11.82
N ASP A 157 -10.67 8.72 -12.39
CA ASP A 157 -9.21 8.75 -12.45
C ASP A 157 -8.61 8.69 -11.04
N LEU A 158 -9.17 9.45 -10.09
CA LEU A 158 -8.71 9.44 -8.70
C LEU A 158 -8.91 8.07 -8.03
N LEU A 159 -10.06 7.42 -8.26
CA LEU A 159 -10.34 6.08 -7.75
C LEU A 159 -9.46 5.01 -8.41
N GLU A 160 -9.10 5.18 -9.68
CA GLU A 160 -8.16 4.30 -10.39
C GLU A 160 -6.73 4.45 -9.84
N ARG A 161 -6.27 5.66 -9.54
CA ARG A 161 -4.97 5.86 -8.87
C ARG A 161 -4.96 5.30 -7.46
N ALA A 162 -6.05 5.49 -6.71
CA ALA A 162 -6.23 4.82 -5.41
C ALA A 162 -6.17 3.29 -5.57
N GLY A 163 -6.75 2.80 -6.68
CA GLY A 163 -6.58 1.49 -7.32
C GLY A 163 -5.20 0.87 -7.18
N SER A 164 -4.24 1.57 -7.77
CA SER A 164 -2.90 1.06 -8.00
C SER A 164 -1.91 1.45 -6.90
N GLN A 165 -2.16 2.55 -6.18
CA GLN A 165 -1.25 3.09 -5.19
C GLN A 165 -1.60 2.58 -3.79
N VAL A 166 -2.83 2.83 -3.31
CA VAL A 166 -3.16 2.63 -1.89
C VAL A 166 -3.19 1.15 -1.50
N GLY A 167 -2.26 0.76 -0.62
CA GLY A 167 -2.19 -0.59 -0.06
C GLY A 167 -1.46 -1.59 -0.93
N ALA A 168 -0.53 -1.12 -1.77
CA ALA A 168 0.39 -1.99 -2.49
C ALA A 168 1.33 -2.78 -1.55
N THR A 169 1.49 -2.32 -0.31
CA THR A 169 2.31 -2.96 0.73
C THR A 169 1.46 -3.35 1.94
N LEU A 170 1.93 -4.33 2.72
CA LEU A 170 1.34 -4.70 4.01
C LEU A 170 1.90 -3.83 5.16
N ASP A 171 2.04 -2.53 4.91
CA ASP A 171 2.55 -1.55 5.87
C ASP A 171 1.50 -0.45 6.13
N ILE A 172 1.17 -0.28 7.42
CA ILE A 172 0.15 0.68 7.86
C ILE A 172 0.58 2.13 7.61
N HIS A 173 1.84 2.47 7.89
CA HIS A 173 2.37 3.83 7.70
C HIS A 173 2.48 4.19 6.23
N HIS A 174 2.89 3.24 5.40
CA HIS A 174 2.97 3.42 3.96
C HIS A 174 1.58 3.67 3.36
N THR A 175 0.62 2.81 3.66
CA THR A 175 -0.77 2.94 3.17
C THR A 175 -1.41 4.27 3.59
N ALA A 176 -1.21 4.68 4.85
CA ALA A 176 -1.71 5.97 5.35
C ALA A 176 -1.06 7.17 4.63
N ARG A 177 0.23 7.07 4.30
CA ARG A 177 0.95 8.10 3.54
C ARG A 177 0.49 8.19 2.10
N GLU A 178 0.25 7.06 1.44
CA GLU A 178 -0.30 7.02 0.08
C GLU A 178 -1.67 7.68 0.02
N LEU A 179 -2.54 7.43 1.01
CA LEU A 179 -3.82 8.15 1.12
C LEU A 179 -3.60 9.67 1.26
N ALA A 180 -2.62 10.08 2.07
CA ALA A 180 -2.34 11.48 2.31
C ALA A 180 -1.78 12.21 1.08
N ASP A 181 -0.86 11.57 0.36
CA ASP A 181 -0.27 12.10 -0.88
C ASP A 181 -1.27 12.08 -2.04
N LEU A 182 -2.22 11.14 -2.06
CA LEU A 182 -3.30 11.11 -3.06
C LEU A 182 -4.33 12.24 -2.83
N ALA A 183 -4.59 12.56 -1.56
CA ALA A 183 -5.61 13.56 -1.19
C ALA A 183 -5.14 15.00 -1.36
N VAL A 184 -3.84 15.27 -1.20
CA VAL A 184 -3.27 16.63 -1.24
C VAL A 184 -2.36 16.75 -2.47
N PRO A 185 -2.55 17.76 -3.34
CA PRO A 185 -3.41 18.95 -3.15
C PRO A 185 -4.83 18.81 -3.72
N GLU A 186 -5.20 17.71 -4.37
CA GLU A 186 -6.40 17.66 -5.23
C GLU A 186 -7.74 17.77 -4.47
N LEU A 187 -7.84 17.23 -3.26
CA LEU A 187 -9.07 17.21 -2.47
C LEU A 187 -9.02 18.13 -1.25
N ALA A 188 -7.83 18.31 -0.69
CA ALA A 188 -7.58 19.04 0.53
C ALA A 188 -6.26 19.81 0.47
N ASP A 189 -6.17 20.89 1.24
CA ASP A 189 -4.89 21.56 1.51
C ASP A 189 -4.10 20.85 2.61
N ARG A 190 -4.81 20.06 3.41
CA ARG A 190 -4.21 19.26 4.48
C ARG A 190 -5.04 18.03 4.79
N ILE A 191 -4.33 16.95 5.09
CA ILE A 191 -4.88 15.70 5.61
C ILE A 191 -4.03 15.19 6.77
N SER A 192 -4.68 14.70 7.83
CA SER A 192 -4.06 13.80 8.81
C SER A 192 -4.77 12.46 8.84
N VAL A 193 -4.00 11.39 9.03
CA VAL A 193 -4.51 10.04 9.27
C VAL A 193 -4.14 9.66 10.69
N ASP A 194 -5.15 9.49 11.53
CA ASP A 194 -5.02 9.27 12.96
C ASP A 194 -5.69 7.93 13.31
N LEU A 195 -4.90 6.89 13.60
CA LEU A 195 -5.38 5.55 13.92
C LEU A 195 -5.44 5.33 15.44
N LEU A 196 -6.31 4.45 15.92
CA LEU A 196 -6.26 4.02 17.31
C LEU A 196 -4.91 3.35 17.60
N ASP A 197 -4.27 3.68 18.73
CA ASP A 197 -2.91 3.20 19.05
C ASP A 197 -2.77 1.66 19.00
N GLN A 198 -3.85 0.96 19.37
CA GLN A 198 -3.97 -0.51 19.33
C GLN A 198 -3.95 -1.10 17.91
N VAL A 199 -4.37 -0.34 16.89
CA VAL A 199 -4.30 -0.79 15.48
C VAL A 199 -2.86 -1.05 15.08
N LEU A 200 -1.93 -0.20 15.52
CA LEU A 200 -0.52 -0.31 15.16
C LEU A 200 0.16 -1.52 15.81
N GLN A 201 -0.37 -2.00 16.93
CA GLN A 201 0.15 -3.17 17.64
C GLN A 201 -0.52 -4.48 17.19
N GLY A 202 -1.47 -4.43 16.24
CA GLY A 202 -2.27 -5.59 15.86
C GLY A 202 -3.22 -6.05 16.98
N GLU A 203 -3.49 -5.20 17.97
CA GLU A 203 -4.27 -5.57 19.15
C GLU A 203 -5.79 -5.52 18.90
N THR A 204 -6.54 -6.09 19.85
CA THR A 204 -8.00 -6.01 19.82
C THR A 204 -8.44 -4.59 20.13
N LEU A 205 -9.35 -4.07 19.31
CA LEU A 205 -9.81 -2.69 19.45
C LEU A 205 -10.65 -2.45 20.70
N PRO A 206 -10.66 -1.21 21.22
CA PRO A 206 -11.35 -0.91 22.45
C PRO A 206 -12.85 -1.05 22.24
N ARG A 207 -13.54 -1.63 23.23
CA ARG A 207 -15.01 -1.62 23.25
C ARG A 207 -15.51 -0.19 23.49
N ALA A 208 -16.61 0.17 22.85
CA ALA A 208 -17.25 1.46 23.07
C ALA A 208 -17.49 1.71 24.58
N GLY A 209 -16.98 2.84 25.10
CA GLY A 209 -17.15 3.26 26.49
C GLY A 209 -15.93 3.13 27.42
N SER A 210 -14.74 2.73 26.93
CA SER A 210 -13.55 2.45 27.76
C SER A 210 -12.70 3.66 28.20
N GLY A 211 -13.20 4.90 28.11
CA GLY A 211 -12.47 6.12 28.50
C GLY A 211 -11.95 6.95 27.32
N ALA A 212 -10.93 7.78 27.56
CA ALA A 212 -10.37 8.68 26.56
C ALA A 212 -9.75 7.91 25.37
N LEU A 213 -10.07 8.34 24.15
CA LEU A 213 -9.57 7.72 22.93
C LEU A 213 -8.15 8.22 22.65
N ARG A 214 -7.24 7.27 22.41
CA ARG A 214 -5.84 7.54 22.08
C ARG A 214 -5.60 7.20 20.62
N PHE A 215 -5.19 8.21 19.88
CA PHE A 215 -4.85 8.11 18.47
C PHE A 215 -3.35 8.27 18.30
N ARG A 216 -2.76 7.53 17.37
CA ARG A 216 -1.44 7.78 16.83
C ARG A 216 -1.58 8.46 15.48
N ARG A 217 -0.87 9.55 15.26
CA ARG A 217 -0.78 10.16 13.93
C ARG A 217 0.14 9.33 13.06
N VAL A 218 -0.40 8.73 12.00
CA VAL A 218 0.33 7.80 11.14
C VAL A 218 0.79 8.48 9.85
N ALA A 219 0.01 9.46 9.37
CA ALA A 219 0.38 10.28 8.24
C ALA A 219 -0.13 11.72 8.41
N LEU A 220 0.63 12.66 7.84
CA LEU A 220 0.29 14.06 7.75
C LEU A 220 0.82 14.62 6.43
N ARG A 221 -0.04 15.31 5.69
CA ARG A 221 0.36 16.10 4.52
C ARG A 221 -0.29 17.46 4.63
N ASP A 222 0.51 18.52 4.49
CA ASP A 222 0.09 19.91 4.69
C ASP A 222 0.80 20.79 3.65
N THR A 223 0.04 21.47 2.78
CA THR A 223 0.60 22.43 1.81
C THR A 223 0.58 23.86 2.33
N VAL A 224 -0.02 24.11 3.51
CA VAL A 224 -0.16 25.46 4.07
C VAL A 224 1.08 25.82 4.89
N THR A 225 2.01 26.54 4.27
CA THR A 225 3.36 26.84 4.80
C THR A 225 3.36 27.81 5.99
N SER A 226 2.26 28.48 6.29
CA SER A 226 2.24 29.68 7.16
C SER A 226 2.17 29.40 8.66
N THR A 227 2.05 28.15 9.11
CA THR A 227 1.55 27.85 10.47
C THR A 227 2.18 26.59 11.11
N LYS A 228 2.38 26.60 12.45
CA LYS A 228 3.04 25.50 13.19
C LYS A 228 2.14 24.26 13.29
N ILE A 229 2.63 23.10 12.88
CA ILE A 229 1.97 21.79 13.09
C ILE A 229 1.92 21.50 14.60
N ARG A 230 0.74 21.13 15.12
CA ARG A 230 0.54 20.85 16.56
C ARG A 230 0.92 19.42 16.95
N TYR A 231 0.68 18.47 16.05
CA TYR A 231 0.99 17.05 16.23
C TYR A 231 1.66 16.54 14.96
N GLU A 232 2.88 16.03 15.11
CA GLU A 232 3.69 15.44 14.06
C GLU A 232 3.32 13.96 13.86
N VAL A 233 3.89 13.34 12.83
CA VAL A 233 3.82 11.88 12.66
C VAL A 233 4.41 11.19 13.90
N ASP A 234 3.79 10.09 14.32
CA ASP A 234 4.07 9.29 15.52
C ASP A 234 3.68 9.90 16.88
N ASP A 235 3.13 11.11 16.90
CA ASP A 235 2.59 11.69 18.13
C ASP A 235 1.37 10.92 18.64
N LEU A 236 1.33 10.70 19.97
CA LEU A 236 0.17 10.17 20.67
C LEU A 236 -0.78 11.30 21.04
N ILE A 237 -1.98 11.26 20.47
CA ILE A 237 -3.02 12.26 20.62
C ILE A 237 -4.14 11.69 21.48
N THR A 238 -4.39 12.32 22.64
CA THR A 238 -5.56 11.99 23.46
C THR A 238 -6.64 13.04 23.19
N LEU A 239 -7.77 12.60 22.65
CA LEU A 239 -8.88 13.48 22.31
C LEU A 239 -10.10 13.20 23.20
N PRO A 240 -10.85 14.24 23.60
CA PRO A 240 -12.16 14.07 24.23
C PRO A 240 -13.12 13.28 23.34
N VAL A 241 -14.01 12.50 23.96
CA VAL A 241 -15.05 11.72 23.26
C VAL A 241 -16.05 12.59 22.49
N THR A 242 -16.08 13.89 22.81
CA THR A 242 -16.87 14.90 22.12
C THR A 242 -16.16 15.49 20.90
N SER A 243 -14.87 15.22 20.65
CA SER A 243 -14.17 15.79 19.50
C SER A 243 -14.73 15.29 18.15
N PRO A 244 -14.56 16.05 17.03
CA PRO A 244 -14.97 15.59 15.70
C PRO A 244 -14.41 14.21 15.31
N HIS A 245 -13.15 13.93 15.67
CA HIS A 245 -12.48 12.64 15.48
C HIS A 245 -13.20 11.53 16.24
N ALA A 246 -13.48 11.76 17.52
CA ALA A 246 -14.17 10.78 18.35
C ALA A 246 -15.61 10.53 17.88
N VAL A 247 -16.35 11.57 17.50
CA VAL A 247 -17.72 11.44 16.99
C VAL A 247 -17.74 10.64 15.70
N ALA A 248 -16.90 10.99 14.73
CA ALA A 248 -16.80 10.25 13.47
C ALA A 248 -16.41 8.78 13.72
N LEU A 249 -15.44 8.54 14.60
CA LEU A 249 -14.98 7.20 14.96
C LEU A 249 -16.09 6.35 15.61
N LEU A 250 -16.73 6.88 16.66
CA LEU A 250 -17.73 6.17 17.46
C LEU A 250 -19.03 5.93 16.69
N GLN A 251 -19.42 6.86 15.80
CA GLN A 251 -20.62 6.70 14.97
C GLN A 251 -20.35 5.89 13.69
N GLY A 252 -19.09 5.75 13.29
CA GLY A 252 -18.72 5.16 12.00
C GLY A 252 -19.29 5.95 10.81
N ARG A 253 -19.51 7.25 10.98
CA ARG A 253 -20.07 8.15 9.95
C ARG A 253 -19.21 9.39 9.76
N PRO A 254 -19.17 9.97 8.55
CA PRO A 254 -18.42 11.18 8.30
C PRO A 254 -18.96 12.35 9.12
N PHE A 255 -18.06 13.14 9.66
CA PHE A 255 -18.36 14.44 10.24
C PHE A 255 -17.97 15.52 9.23
N LEU A 256 -18.86 16.48 8.98
CA LEU A 256 -18.65 17.57 8.03
C LEU A 256 -19.00 18.90 8.70
N ALA A 257 -18.09 19.87 8.60
CA ALA A 257 -18.40 21.26 8.92
C ALA A 257 -17.99 22.18 7.77
N ARG A 258 -18.95 22.96 7.30
CA ARG A 258 -18.81 23.84 6.12
C ARG A 258 -18.28 25.22 6.46
N ASN A 259 -18.28 25.58 7.74
CA ASN A 259 -17.79 26.85 8.23
C ASN A 259 -17.36 26.73 9.71
N PRO A 260 -16.61 27.72 10.24
CA PRO A 260 -16.16 27.71 11.62
C PRO A 260 -17.27 27.68 12.68
N ALA A 261 -18.43 28.27 12.40
CA ALA A 261 -19.54 28.32 13.35
C ALA A 261 -20.19 26.93 13.56
N GLU A 262 -20.24 26.10 12.52
CA GLU A 262 -20.75 24.72 12.61
C GLU A 262 -19.91 23.83 13.53
N VAL A 263 -18.60 24.06 13.60
CA VAL A 263 -17.72 23.37 14.57
C VAL A 263 -17.88 23.94 15.97
N GLY A 264 -17.88 25.28 16.12
CA GLY A 264 -18.00 25.92 17.43
C GLY A 264 -19.33 25.64 18.15
N GLY A 265 -20.44 25.51 17.40
CA GLY A 265 -21.76 25.26 17.96
C GLY A 265 -22.01 23.82 18.44
N GLN A 266 -21.32 22.83 17.88
CA GLN A 266 -21.48 21.41 18.25
C GLN A 266 -20.45 20.92 19.28
N PHE A 267 -19.39 21.70 19.53
CA PHE A 267 -18.26 21.29 20.38
C PHE A 267 -17.82 22.38 21.38
N SER A 268 -18.80 23.04 22.01
CA SER A 268 -18.61 24.13 22.98
C SER A 268 -17.66 23.79 24.16
N ASP A 269 -17.51 22.51 24.47
CA ASP A 269 -16.71 22.01 25.59
C ASP A 269 -15.23 21.77 25.23
N THR A 270 -14.82 22.02 23.97
CA THR A 270 -13.43 21.88 23.50
C THR A 270 -12.96 23.08 22.65
N PRO A 271 -12.84 24.29 23.23
CA PRO A 271 -12.46 25.51 22.50
C PRO A 271 -11.10 25.37 21.80
N ASP A 272 -10.12 24.76 22.46
CA ASP A 272 -8.74 24.60 21.96
C ASP A 272 -8.63 23.74 20.69
N VAL A 273 -9.60 22.85 20.45
CA VAL A 273 -9.65 21.99 19.25
C VAL A 273 -10.24 22.78 18.09
N ALA A 274 -11.35 23.47 18.31
CA ALA A 274 -11.96 24.34 17.31
C ALA A 274 -11.00 25.48 16.91
N GLU A 275 -10.39 26.15 17.88
CA GLU A 275 -9.45 27.24 17.64
C GLU A 275 -8.19 26.78 16.89
N ALA A 276 -7.66 25.59 17.19
CA ALA A 276 -6.52 25.02 16.45
C ALA A 276 -6.83 24.68 14.99
N PHE A 277 -8.09 24.35 14.66
CA PHE A 277 -8.52 24.15 13.27
C PHE A 277 -8.62 25.49 12.54
N PHE A 278 -9.21 26.52 13.14
CA PHE A 278 -9.53 27.79 12.45
C PHE A 278 -8.43 28.85 12.47
N ALA A 279 -7.48 28.79 13.41
CA ALA A 279 -6.39 29.76 13.55
C ALA A 279 -5.44 29.85 12.33
N ARG A 280 -5.67 29.04 11.28
CA ARG A 280 -4.79 28.88 10.11
C ARG A 280 -5.45 29.23 8.77
N GLY A 281 -6.65 29.82 8.79
CA GLY A 281 -7.41 30.16 7.58
C GLY A 281 -8.22 28.98 6.99
N VAL A 282 -8.23 27.83 7.68
CA VAL A 282 -9.13 26.72 7.34
C VAL A 282 -10.57 27.19 7.49
N HIS A 283 -11.40 26.97 6.46
CA HIS A 283 -12.81 27.36 6.48
C HIS A 283 -13.77 26.17 6.46
N THR A 284 -13.30 24.98 6.08
CA THR A 284 -14.11 23.75 6.12
C THR A 284 -13.26 22.55 6.54
N ILE A 285 -13.90 21.63 7.26
CA ILE A 285 -13.29 20.36 7.69
C ILE A 285 -14.22 19.19 7.39
N MET A 286 -13.61 18.05 7.10
CA MET A 286 -14.30 16.78 6.90
C MET A 286 -13.49 15.69 7.59
N VAL A 287 -14.11 14.98 8.53
CA VAL A 287 -13.48 13.87 9.26
C VAL A 287 -14.15 12.57 8.84
N MET A 288 -13.37 11.69 8.25
CA MET A 288 -13.80 10.45 7.65
C MET A 288 -13.39 9.27 8.50
N PRO A 289 -14.33 8.43 8.98
CA PRO A 289 -13.97 7.23 9.70
C PRO A 289 -13.36 6.19 8.76
N LEU A 290 -12.29 5.56 9.21
CA LEU A 290 -11.64 4.46 8.50
C LEU A 290 -12.26 3.14 8.99
N VAL A 291 -13.36 2.75 8.32
CA VAL A 291 -14.15 1.57 8.69
C VAL A 291 -13.82 0.40 7.77
N ALA A 292 -13.40 -0.71 8.35
CA ALA A 292 -13.18 -1.97 7.64
C ALA A 292 -13.88 -3.11 8.37
N ARG A 293 -14.62 -3.94 7.64
CA ARG A 293 -15.30 -5.15 8.17
C ARG A 293 -16.13 -4.88 9.45
N GLY A 294 -16.81 -3.74 9.51
CA GLY A 294 -17.65 -3.33 10.64
C GLY A 294 -16.90 -2.75 11.84
N VAL A 295 -15.61 -2.45 11.68
CA VAL A 295 -14.73 -1.99 12.74
C VAL A 295 -14.07 -0.66 12.34
N THR A 296 -14.14 0.35 13.21
CA THR A 296 -13.51 1.66 12.96
C THR A 296 -12.09 1.68 13.49
N LEU A 297 -11.11 1.75 12.58
CA LEU A 297 -9.68 1.70 12.89
C LEU A 297 -9.14 3.05 13.37
N GLY A 298 -9.77 4.13 12.92
CA GLY A 298 -9.27 5.49 13.09
C GLY A 298 -10.08 6.47 12.25
N VAL A 299 -9.50 7.63 12.00
CA VAL A 299 -10.10 8.67 11.16
C VAL A 299 -9.05 9.32 10.23
N ALA A 300 -9.52 9.80 9.09
CA ALA A 300 -8.77 10.69 8.21
C ALA A 300 -9.45 12.07 8.22
N SER A 301 -8.71 13.10 8.60
CA SER A 301 -9.21 14.48 8.76
C SER A 301 -8.69 15.34 7.62
N PHE A 302 -9.60 15.89 6.82
CA PHE A 302 -9.33 16.72 5.65
C PHE A 302 -9.75 18.16 5.94
N SER A 303 -8.95 19.13 5.50
CA SER A 303 -9.25 20.55 5.67
C SER A 303 -8.87 21.37 4.44
N ARG A 304 -9.67 22.40 4.15
CA ARG A 304 -9.40 23.38 3.10
C ARG A 304 -9.22 24.77 3.71
N ALA A 305 -8.19 25.46 3.25
CA ALA A 305 -7.83 26.83 3.57
C ALA A 305 -7.65 27.68 2.29
N GLU A 306 -6.94 27.17 1.29
CA GLU A 306 -6.69 27.85 0.01
C GLU A 306 -7.73 27.49 -1.05
N HIS A 307 -8.26 26.27 -1.03
CA HIS A 307 -9.38 25.90 -1.88
C HIS A 307 -10.62 26.74 -1.51
N PRO A 308 -11.23 27.50 -2.43
CA PRO A 308 -12.26 28.47 -2.07
C PRO A 308 -13.62 27.83 -1.73
N GLU A 309 -13.90 26.62 -2.22
CA GLU A 309 -15.19 25.97 -2.03
C GLU A 309 -15.23 25.06 -0.78
N PRO A 310 -16.26 25.18 0.07
CA PRO A 310 -16.43 24.31 1.23
C PRO A 310 -16.77 22.87 0.79
N TYR A 311 -16.52 21.88 1.65
CA TYR A 311 -16.86 20.49 1.34
C TYR A 311 -18.38 20.28 1.20
N GLY A 312 -18.78 19.60 0.14
CA GLY A 312 -20.16 19.21 -0.15
C GLY A 312 -20.40 17.70 -0.06
N GLU A 313 -21.62 17.27 -0.35
CA GLU A 313 -21.94 15.83 -0.33
C GLU A 313 -21.21 15.02 -1.41
N ALA A 314 -20.87 15.65 -2.53
CA ALA A 314 -20.08 15.00 -3.57
C ALA A 314 -18.67 14.66 -3.07
N ASP A 315 -18.03 15.56 -2.31
CA ASP A 315 -16.75 15.31 -1.65
C ASP A 315 -16.88 14.20 -0.61
N VAL A 316 -17.95 14.22 0.21
CA VAL A 316 -18.20 13.17 1.21
C VAL A 316 -18.28 11.79 0.56
N ARG A 317 -18.97 11.66 -0.58
CA ARG A 317 -19.05 10.39 -1.32
C ARG A 317 -17.71 9.98 -1.90
N LEU A 318 -16.97 10.91 -2.50
CA LEU A 318 -15.67 10.61 -3.13
C LEU A 318 -14.63 10.20 -2.08
N VAL A 319 -14.47 11.01 -1.03
CA VAL A 319 -13.53 10.72 0.04
C VAL A 319 -13.98 9.50 0.85
N GLY A 320 -15.28 9.25 0.98
CA GLY A 320 -15.81 8.02 1.57
C GLY A 320 -15.31 6.76 0.83
N ASP A 321 -15.31 6.77 -0.49
CA ASP A 321 -14.79 5.65 -1.30
C ASP A 321 -13.27 5.45 -1.07
N LEU A 322 -12.50 6.55 -1.05
CA LEU A 322 -11.05 6.51 -0.80
C LEU A 322 -10.73 6.03 0.62
N ALA A 323 -11.43 6.57 1.63
CA ALA A 323 -11.29 6.21 3.03
C ALA A 323 -11.67 4.74 3.27
N SER A 324 -12.74 4.25 2.64
CA SER A 324 -13.13 2.83 2.71
C SER A 324 -12.05 1.92 2.14
N ARG A 325 -11.44 2.30 1.02
CA ARG A 325 -10.35 1.52 0.41
C ARG A 325 -9.12 1.50 1.31
N ALA A 326 -8.66 2.66 1.76
CA ALA A 326 -7.53 2.77 2.67
C ALA A 326 -7.79 2.00 3.97
N ALA A 327 -9.01 2.06 4.51
CA ALA A 327 -9.37 1.31 5.71
C ALA A 327 -9.22 -0.21 5.51
N VAL A 328 -9.63 -0.77 4.38
CA VAL A 328 -9.43 -2.20 4.09
C VAL A 328 -7.95 -2.55 3.98
N CYS A 329 -7.15 -1.73 3.32
CA CYS A 329 -5.70 -1.96 3.20
C CYS A 329 -5.00 -1.88 4.56
N ILE A 330 -5.33 -0.88 5.39
CA ILE A 330 -4.84 -0.76 6.77
C ILE A 330 -5.30 -1.94 7.63
N ASP A 331 -6.54 -2.41 7.48
CA ASP A 331 -7.04 -3.59 8.19
C ASP A 331 -6.27 -4.86 7.83
N ASN A 332 -5.98 -5.05 6.54
CA ASN A 332 -5.19 -6.19 6.07
C ASN A 332 -3.76 -6.13 6.63
N ALA A 333 -3.10 -4.97 6.58
CA ALA A 333 -1.78 -4.79 7.18
C ALA A 333 -1.80 -5.08 8.70
N ARG A 334 -2.82 -4.58 9.42
CA ARG A 334 -3.01 -4.87 10.85
C ARG A 334 -3.15 -6.36 11.13
N LEU A 335 -4.01 -7.05 10.37
CA LEU A 335 -4.24 -8.50 10.57
C LEU A 335 -2.98 -9.31 10.29
N TYR A 336 -2.26 -8.96 9.22
CA TYR A 336 -0.97 -9.56 8.91
C TYR A 336 0.04 -9.37 10.06
N THR A 337 0.21 -8.13 10.55
CA THR A 337 1.08 -7.86 11.71
C THR A 337 0.67 -8.66 12.94
N ARG A 338 -0.63 -8.78 13.21
CA ARG A 338 -1.14 -9.56 14.33
C ARG A 338 -0.81 -11.05 14.18
N GLU A 339 -1.12 -11.65 13.03
CA GLU A 339 -0.86 -13.06 12.76
C GLU A 339 0.64 -13.36 12.84
N HIS A 340 1.47 -12.51 12.24
CA HIS A 340 2.92 -12.61 12.30
C HIS A 340 3.45 -12.52 13.75
N ASN A 341 3.01 -11.53 14.54
CA ASN A 341 3.41 -11.40 15.94
C ASN A 341 3.00 -12.62 16.78
N MET A 342 1.82 -13.18 16.52
CA MET A 342 1.35 -14.41 17.18
C MET A 342 2.22 -15.62 16.81
N ALA A 343 2.55 -15.78 15.53
CA ALA A 343 3.45 -16.80 15.01
C ALA A 343 4.84 -16.74 15.68
N VAL A 344 5.48 -15.58 15.66
CA VAL A 344 6.79 -15.35 16.29
C VAL A 344 6.73 -15.61 17.81
N THR A 345 5.65 -15.21 18.48
CA THR A 345 5.47 -15.46 19.92
C THR A 345 5.35 -16.95 20.23
N LEU A 346 4.57 -17.70 19.43
CA LEU A 346 4.44 -19.15 19.58
C LEU A 346 5.79 -19.84 19.37
N GLN A 347 6.51 -19.49 18.32
CA GLN A 347 7.84 -20.03 18.01
C GLN A 347 8.84 -19.81 19.14
N ARG A 348 8.95 -18.57 19.62
CA ARG A 348 9.80 -18.22 20.76
C ARG A 348 9.43 -19.03 22.00
N SER A 349 8.14 -19.33 22.21
CA SER A 349 7.67 -20.15 23.33
C SER A 349 8.11 -21.62 23.24
N LEU A 350 8.34 -22.13 22.02
CA LEU A 350 8.81 -23.50 21.77
C LEU A 350 10.32 -23.65 22.00
N LEU A 351 11.08 -22.56 21.92
CA LEU A 351 12.53 -22.54 22.17
C LEU A 351 12.87 -22.49 23.67
N PRO A 352 14.11 -22.85 24.07
CA PRO A 352 14.54 -22.77 25.46
C PRO A 352 14.46 -21.33 25.99
N GLN A 353 13.55 -21.08 26.95
CA GLN A 353 13.39 -19.75 27.58
C GLN A 353 14.58 -19.37 28.48
N ARG A 354 15.31 -20.37 28.97
CA ARG A 354 16.46 -20.20 29.86
C ARG A 354 17.47 -21.30 29.57
N ILE A 355 18.72 -20.89 29.39
CA ILE A 355 19.84 -21.82 29.30
C ILE A 355 20.36 -22.11 30.72
N PRO A 356 20.43 -23.38 31.13
CA PRO A 356 20.96 -23.73 32.43
C PRO A 356 22.43 -23.32 32.55
N GLN A 357 22.81 -22.76 33.70
CA GLN A 357 24.21 -22.55 34.04
C GLN A 357 24.81 -23.86 34.52
N MET A 358 26.00 -24.22 34.03
CA MET A 358 26.64 -25.48 34.39
C MET A 358 28.16 -25.38 34.53
N PRO A 359 28.78 -26.17 35.43
CA PRO A 359 30.22 -26.25 35.54
C PRO A 359 30.85 -26.75 34.23
N GLY A 360 32.04 -26.23 33.89
CA GLY A 360 32.81 -26.72 32.74
C GLY A 360 32.35 -26.20 31.38
N LEU A 361 31.19 -25.52 31.27
CA LEU A 361 30.69 -24.99 30.01
C LEU A 361 29.99 -23.63 30.20
N ARG A 362 30.39 -22.63 29.42
CA ARG A 362 29.69 -21.33 29.30
C ARG A 362 28.99 -21.26 27.96
N ILE A 363 27.76 -20.76 27.94
CA ILE A 363 26.94 -20.75 26.74
C ILE A 363 26.43 -19.34 26.47
N ALA A 364 26.46 -18.94 25.21
CA ALA A 364 25.67 -17.85 24.67
C ALA A 364 24.94 -18.33 23.42
N HIS A 365 23.79 -17.73 23.13
CA HIS A 365 22.99 -18.11 21.98
C HIS A 365 22.28 -16.88 21.41
N ARG A 366 21.92 -16.95 20.14
CA ARG A 366 21.01 -16.00 19.51
C ARG A 366 20.04 -16.74 18.60
N TYR A 367 18.84 -16.19 18.52
CA TYR A 367 17.80 -16.67 17.62
C TYR A 367 17.18 -15.47 16.92
N GLU A 368 17.37 -15.36 15.61
CA GLU A 368 16.80 -14.29 14.80
C GLU A 368 15.84 -14.90 13.78
N PRO A 369 14.52 -14.61 13.86
CA PRO A 369 13.58 -15.08 12.86
C PRO A 369 13.74 -14.31 11.54
N ALA A 370 13.47 -14.96 10.42
CA ALA A 370 13.47 -14.34 9.09
C ALA A 370 12.49 -13.16 9.05
N THR A 371 12.95 -12.00 8.58
CA THR A 371 12.14 -10.77 8.57
C THR A 371 11.22 -10.64 7.34
N GLN A 372 11.42 -11.46 6.30
CA GLN A 372 10.75 -11.29 5.01
C GLN A 372 9.54 -12.22 4.80
N THR A 373 9.47 -13.32 5.52
CA THR A 373 8.35 -14.27 5.48
C THR A 373 7.54 -14.13 6.75
N ALA A 374 6.21 -14.05 6.64
CA ALA A 374 5.31 -14.03 7.79
C ALA A 374 5.33 -15.34 8.61
N GLU A 375 6.21 -16.26 8.24
CA GLU A 375 6.09 -17.67 8.46
C GLU A 375 6.91 -18.06 9.68
N VAL A 376 6.40 -19.05 10.40
CA VAL A 376 7.09 -19.61 11.56
C VAL A 376 8.22 -20.49 11.04
N GLY A 377 9.46 -20.27 11.45
CA GLY A 377 10.55 -21.10 10.97
C GLY A 377 10.77 -22.37 11.79
N GLY A 378 11.59 -23.25 11.18
CA GLY A 378 11.86 -24.62 11.61
C GLY A 378 13.07 -24.76 12.54
N ASP A 379 13.90 -23.72 12.64
CA ASP A 379 15.14 -23.73 13.41
C ASP A 379 14.92 -23.93 14.91
N TRP A 380 15.72 -24.80 15.52
CA TRP A 380 15.79 -24.92 16.97
C TRP A 380 17.18 -25.21 17.49
N PHE A 381 17.36 -24.93 18.77
CA PHE A 381 18.50 -25.42 19.53
C PHE A 381 18.04 -25.83 20.93
N ASP A 382 18.82 -26.65 21.61
CA ASP A 382 18.61 -26.97 23.02
C ASP A 382 19.93 -27.23 23.76
N VAL A 383 19.90 -27.03 25.07
CA VAL A 383 21.00 -27.32 25.99
C VAL A 383 20.44 -28.14 27.13
N ILE A 384 20.81 -29.42 27.17
CA ILE A 384 20.20 -30.40 28.07
C ILE A 384 21.29 -30.93 29.01
N PRO A 385 21.34 -30.45 30.27
CA PRO A 385 22.15 -31.06 31.31
C PRO A 385 21.63 -32.48 31.61
N LEU A 386 22.54 -33.44 31.68
CA LEU A 386 22.23 -34.82 32.01
C LEU A 386 22.62 -35.15 33.45
N ASP A 387 21.95 -36.14 34.04
CA ASP A 387 22.23 -36.58 35.41
C ASP A 387 23.64 -37.19 35.56
N THR A 388 24.28 -37.57 34.46
CA THR A 388 25.67 -38.04 34.40
C THR A 388 26.71 -36.94 34.54
N GLY A 389 26.30 -35.66 34.56
CA GLY A 389 27.20 -34.50 34.52
C GLY A 389 27.60 -34.07 33.10
N GLN A 390 27.23 -34.86 32.09
CA GLN A 390 27.40 -34.51 30.68
C GLN A 390 26.36 -33.47 30.22
N VAL A 391 26.62 -32.84 29.08
CA VAL A 391 25.77 -31.81 28.49
C VAL A 391 25.48 -32.16 27.04
N ALA A 392 24.22 -32.28 26.68
CA ALA A 392 23.83 -32.36 25.28
C ALA A 392 23.57 -30.95 24.73
N LEU A 393 24.23 -30.63 23.62
CA LEU A 393 23.98 -29.45 22.80
C LEU A 393 23.32 -29.94 21.51
N VAL A 394 22.20 -29.33 21.16
CA VAL A 394 21.40 -29.72 20.00
C VAL A 394 21.16 -28.48 19.15
N ILE A 395 21.27 -28.64 17.84
CA ILE A 395 20.78 -27.67 16.87
C ILE A 395 20.15 -28.43 15.71
N GLY A 396 19.17 -27.83 15.04
CA GLY A 396 18.59 -28.39 13.85
C GLY A 396 17.66 -27.42 13.17
N ASP A 397 17.21 -27.82 11.99
CA ASP A 397 16.27 -27.09 11.16
C ASP A 397 15.27 -28.06 10.53
N VAL A 398 14.00 -27.67 10.47
CA VAL A 398 12.93 -28.41 9.82
C VAL A 398 12.68 -27.78 8.47
N THR A 399 12.84 -28.55 7.39
CA THR A 399 12.59 -28.05 6.04
C THR A 399 11.13 -27.68 5.85
N GLY A 400 10.91 -26.54 5.19
CA GLY A 400 9.58 -25.98 4.99
C GLY A 400 9.31 -24.85 5.99
N HIS A 401 8.15 -24.22 5.85
CA HIS A 401 7.84 -23.00 6.58
C HIS A 401 6.41 -23.03 7.13
N GLY A 402 6.17 -22.25 8.17
CA GLY A 402 4.85 -22.08 8.76
C GLY A 402 4.55 -23.01 9.94
N ILE A 403 3.27 -23.07 10.32
CA ILE A 403 2.83 -23.67 11.59
C ILE A 403 3.16 -25.16 11.68
N HIS A 404 3.16 -25.89 10.55
CA HIS A 404 3.48 -27.32 10.53
C HIS A 404 4.96 -27.58 10.83
N ALA A 405 5.88 -26.83 10.22
CA ALA A 405 7.32 -26.94 10.50
C ALA A 405 7.62 -26.63 11.98
N ALA A 406 7.01 -25.57 12.52
CA ALA A 406 7.14 -25.20 13.93
C ALA A 406 6.60 -26.26 14.91
N ALA A 407 5.48 -26.89 14.56
CA ALA A 407 4.91 -27.97 15.37
C ALA A 407 5.82 -29.21 15.39
N LEU A 408 6.38 -29.60 14.24
CA LEU A 408 7.35 -30.69 14.16
C LEU A 408 8.64 -30.34 14.91
N MET A 409 9.16 -29.13 14.75
CA MET A 409 10.31 -28.63 15.51
C MET A 409 10.10 -28.79 17.02
N GLY A 410 8.93 -28.38 17.54
CA GLY A 410 8.58 -28.54 18.96
C GLY A 410 8.54 -30.01 19.40
N GLN A 411 8.04 -30.91 18.55
CA GLN A 411 8.03 -32.36 18.79
C GLN A 411 9.46 -32.93 18.81
N LEU A 412 10.30 -32.58 17.83
CA LEU A 412 11.69 -33.02 17.73
C LEU A 412 12.51 -32.55 18.93
N ARG A 413 12.40 -31.28 19.29
CA ARG A 413 13.05 -30.72 20.48
C ARG A 413 12.65 -31.48 21.76
N THR A 414 11.36 -31.65 21.98
CA THR A 414 10.84 -32.33 23.19
C THR A 414 11.26 -33.80 23.23
N THR A 415 11.19 -34.49 22.10
CA THR A 415 11.62 -35.89 21.96
C THR A 415 13.11 -36.03 22.22
N THR A 416 13.93 -35.14 21.66
CA THR A 416 15.38 -35.11 21.89
C THR A 416 15.69 -34.93 23.36
N ALA A 417 15.07 -33.96 24.02
CA ALA A 417 15.25 -33.70 25.45
C ALA A 417 14.85 -34.91 26.32
N ALA A 418 13.76 -35.59 25.98
CA ALA A 418 13.31 -36.79 26.69
C ALA A 418 14.30 -37.96 26.52
N LEU A 419 14.71 -38.26 25.28
CA LEU A 419 15.64 -39.36 24.99
C LEU A 419 17.03 -39.11 25.58
N ALA A 420 17.53 -37.87 25.52
CA ALA A 420 18.80 -37.50 26.12
C ALA A 420 18.78 -37.71 27.65
N ARG A 421 17.72 -37.29 28.33
CA ARG A 421 17.54 -37.51 29.78
C ARG A 421 17.41 -38.98 30.18
N LEU A 422 16.91 -39.83 29.27
CA LEU A 422 16.88 -41.27 29.46
C LEU A 422 18.25 -41.94 29.23
N GLY A 423 19.28 -41.17 28.85
CA GLY A 423 20.62 -41.70 28.58
C GLY A 423 20.72 -42.47 27.26
N CYS A 424 19.83 -42.22 26.31
CA CYS A 424 19.93 -42.83 24.99
C CYS A 424 21.24 -42.41 24.29
N PRO A 425 21.96 -43.35 23.63
CA PRO A 425 23.11 -43.00 22.81
C PRO A 425 22.75 -42.02 21.69
N PRO A 426 23.65 -41.10 21.29
CA PRO A 426 23.38 -40.10 20.25
C PRO A 426 22.82 -40.68 18.94
N GLU A 427 23.35 -41.81 18.50
CA GLU A 427 22.98 -42.47 17.24
C GLU A 427 21.53 -43.00 17.30
N GLU A 428 21.11 -43.50 18.46
CA GLU A 428 19.75 -43.98 18.69
C GLU A 428 18.76 -42.82 18.83
N ILE A 429 19.19 -41.68 19.37
CA ILE A 429 18.40 -40.45 19.38
C ILE A 429 18.09 -40.04 17.95
N MET A 430 19.11 -39.90 17.09
CA MET A 430 18.92 -39.53 15.68
C MET A 430 18.00 -40.50 14.93
N ARG A 431 18.16 -41.81 15.16
CA ARG A 431 17.29 -42.82 14.56
C ARG A 431 15.82 -42.62 14.95
N ARG A 432 15.54 -42.40 16.24
CA ARG A 432 14.17 -42.17 16.74
C ARG A 432 13.58 -40.84 16.27
N LEU A 433 14.39 -39.79 16.18
CA LEU A 433 13.96 -38.53 15.58
C LEU A 433 13.59 -38.71 14.11
N SER A 434 14.38 -39.51 13.36
CA SER A 434 14.06 -39.84 11.96
C SER A 434 12.73 -40.59 11.84
N ASP A 435 12.44 -41.52 12.75
CA ASP A 435 11.13 -42.21 12.81
C ASP A 435 9.98 -41.20 13.04
N VAL A 436 10.16 -40.22 13.93
CA VAL A 436 9.14 -39.17 14.19
C VAL A 436 8.89 -38.29 12.96
N VAL A 437 9.95 -37.90 12.24
CA VAL A 437 9.78 -37.12 10.99
C VAL A 437 9.08 -37.97 9.93
N ALA A 438 9.42 -39.25 9.81
CA ALA A 438 8.81 -40.16 8.83
C ALA A 438 7.31 -40.46 9.08
N GLU A 439 6.76 -40.12 10.26
CA GLU A 439 5.32 -40.18 10.53
C GLU A 439 4.54 -38.97 9.95
N HIS A 440 5.24 -37.94 9.48
CA HIS A 440 4.66 -36.75 8.85
C HIS A 440 4.68 -36.89 7.31
N ASP A 441 4.05 -35.96 6.59
CA ASP A 441 3.96 -35.99 5.12
C ASP A 441 5.36 -36.04 4.46
N ASP A 442 5.47 -36.75 3.33
CA ASP A 442 6.73 -37.01 2.59
C ASP A 442 7.48 -35.73 2.13
N GLU A 443 6.84 -34.56 2.22
CA GLU A 443 7.42 -33.25 1.86
C GLU A 443 8.19 -32.58 3.01
N ILE A 444 8.17 -33.15 4.23
CA ILE A 444 8.79 -32.56 5.42
C ILE A 444 9.99 -33.41 5.88
N GLY A 445 11.18 -32.80 5.92
CA GLY A 445 12.41 -33.36 6.50
C GLY A 445 12.98 -32.46 7.60
N ALA A 446 14.04 -32.91 8.26
CA ALA A 446 14.78 -32.06 9.20
C ALA A 446 16.28 -32.36 9.20
N THR A 447 17.10 -31.34 9.33
CA THR A 447 18.51 -31.47 9.68
C THR A 447 18.68 -31.44 11.21
N CYS A 448 19.66 -32.16 11.75
CA CYS A 448 19.97 -32.06 13.18
C CYS A 448 21.44 -32.40 13.45
N LEU A 449 22.08 -31.63 14.32
CA LEU A 449 23.36 -31.92 14.93
C LEU A 449 23.18 -32.08 16.44
N TYR A 450 23.66 -33.19 16.97
CA TYR A 450 23.66 -33.50 18.40
C TYR A 450 25.10 -33.68 18.89
N ALA A 451 25.46 -32.96 19.95
CA ALA A 451 26.78 -32.97 20.55
C ALA A 451 26.70 -33.27 22.05
N LEU A 452 27.24 -34.40 22.49
CA LEU A 452 27.31 -34.80 23.90
C LEU A 452 28.69 -34.47 24.47
N TYR A 453 28.76 -33.43 25.26
CA TYR A 453 29.98 -32.97 25.91
C TYR A 453 30.12 -33.55 27.31
N ASP A 454 31.30 -34.10 27.61
CA ASP A 454 31.73 -34.49 28.94
C ASP A 454 32.73 -33.47 29.50
N PRO A 455 32.35 -32.68 30.51
CA PRO A 455 33.23 -31.69 31.15
C PRO A 455 34.47 -32.28 31.82
N GLU A 456 34.42 -33.54 32.28
CA GLU A 456 35.56 -34.16 32.99
C GLU A 456 36.68 -34.54 32.03
N SER A 457 36.33 -35.21 30.93
CA SER A 457 37.30 -35.63 29.91
C SER A 457 37.55 -34.57 28.83
N ARG A 458 36.74 -33.51 28.78
CA ARG A 458 36.65 -32.52 27.69
C ARG A 458 36.41 -33.15 26.32
N ARG A 459 35.89 -34.38 26.26
CA ARG A 459 35.52 -35.04 25.00
C ARG A 459 34.09 -34.66 24.64
N CYS A 460 33.88 -34.38 23.36
CA CYS A 460 32.58 -34.14 22.79
C CYS A 460 32.30 -35.19 21.73
N ARG A 461 31.15 -35.86 21.83
CA ARG A 461 30.67 -36.84 20.86
C ARG A 461 29.60 -36.22 19.99
N PHE A 462 29.84 -36.17 18.69
CA PHE A 462 28.95 -35.58 17.70
C PHE A 462 28.24 -36.64 16.87
N THR A 463 27.01 -36.36 16.47
CA THR A 463 26.32 -37.07 15.38
C THR A 463 25.49 -36.07 14.59
N SER A 464 25.41 -36.23 13.27
CA SER A 464 24.72 -35.30 12.36
C SER A 464 23.79 -36.03 11.41
N ALA A 465 22.60 -35.47 11.19
CA ALA A 465 21.64 -35.82 10.16
C ALA A 465 21.54 -34.65 9.19
N GLY A 466 22.34 -34.65 8.12
CA GLY A 466 22.33 -33.61 7.07
C GLY A 466 22.65 -32.19 7.52
N HIS A 467 23.06 -31.95 8.77
CA HIS A 467 23.28 -30.61 9.31
C HIS A 467 24.72 -30.11 9.09
N LEU A 468 24.90 -28.80 9.14
CA LEU A 468 26.19 -28.15 8.93
C LEU A 468 27.24 -28.54 10.00
N PRO A 469 28.52 -28.64 9.61
CA PRO A 469 29.58 -29.03 10.53
C PRO A 469 29.82 -27.93 11.57
N PRO A 470 30.01 -28.26 12.86
CA PRO A 470 30.23 -27.26 13.89
C PRO A 470 31.63 -26.65 13.76
N ALA A 471 31.74 -25.35 14.06
CA ALA A 471 33.01 -24.65 14.03
C ALA A 471 33.64 -24.63 15.43
N LEU A 472 34.89 -25.09 15.55
CA LEU A 472 35.67 -25.03 16.78
C LEU A 472 36.74 -23.94 16.66
N ARG A 473 36.59 -22.90 17.47
CA ARG A 473 37.60 -21.87 17.67
C ARG A 473 38.54 -22.29 18.79
N HIS A 474 39.82 -22.46 18.47
CA HIS A 474 40.85 -22.73 19.46
C HIS A 474 41.19 -21.48 20.28
N PRO A 475 41.84 -21.64 21.46
CA PRO A 475 42.29 -20.51 22.28
C PRO A 475 43.21 -19.53 21.53
N GLY A 476 44.03 -20.05 20.61
CA GLY A 476 44.91 -19.26 19.73
C GLY A 476 44.18 -18.47 18.65
N GLY A 477 42.86 -18.64 18.51
CA GLY A 477 42.01 -17.90 17.57
C GLY A 477 41.79 -18.58 16.22
N SER A 478 42.54 -19.63 15.88
CA SER A 478 42.25 -20.44 14.69
C SER A 478 40.89 -21.13 14.81
N VAL A 479 40.19 -21.27 13.68
CA VAL A 479 38.90 -21.95 13.59
C VAL A 479 39.06 -23.17 12.69
N GLU A 480 38.58 -24.32 13.16
CA GLU A 480 38.45 -25.55 12.38
C GLU A 480 36.98 -25.97 12.32
N PHE A 481 36.53 -26.57 11.21
CA PHE A 481 35.21 -27.19 11.13
C PHE A 481 35.36 -28.68 11.43
N ILE A 482 34.61 -29.18 12.42
CA ILE A 482 34.69 -30.59 12.80
C ILE A 482 33.98 -31.43 11.75
N ASP A 483 34.70 -32.36 11.14
CA ASP A 483 34.11 -33.34 10.23
C ASP A 483 33.26 -34.34 11.04
N VAL A 484 31.95 -34.22 10.91
CA VAL A 484 30.96 -35.13 11.53
C VAL A 484 30.29 -35.86 10.38
N PRO A 485 30.72 -37.10 10.06
CA PRO A 485 30.11 -37.89 9.00
C PRO A 485 28.61 -38.02 9.26
N GLY A 486 27.82 -37.41 8.40
CA GLY A 486 26.37 -37.36 8.54
C GLY A 486 25.67 -38.54 7.85
N GLY A 487 24.41 -38.72 8.21
CA GLY A 487 23.42 -39.41 7.38
C GLY A 487 22.63 -38.44 6.49
N MET A 488 21.68 -38.96 5.72
CA MET A 488 20.62 -38.17 5.08
C MET A 488 19.83 -37.39 6.14
N MET A 489 19.12 -36.36 5.72
CA MET A 489 18.19 -35.62 6.59
C MET A 489 17.21 -36.59 7.30
N LEU A 490 16.78 -36.23 8.50
CA LEU A 490 15.76 -36.96 9.25
C LEU A 490 14.48 -37.08 8.40
N GLY A 491 13.86 -38.26 8.41
CA GLY A 491 12.70 -38.58 7.57
C GLY A 491 13.03 -39.00 6.13
N VAL A 492 14.25 -38.71 5.63
CA VAL A 492 14.63 -39.02 4.25
C VAL A 492 15.26 -40.41 4.14
N GLY A 493 14.39 -41.41 4.06
CA GLY A 493 14.77 -42.81 3.85
C GLY A 493 15.63 -43.42 4.97
N PRO A 494 16.04 -44.69 4.83
CA PRO A 494 16.86 -45.34 5.84
C PRO A 494 18.28 -44.76 5.84
N SER A 495 18.71 -44.16 6.95
CA SER A 495 20.05 -43.63 7.12
C SER A 495 20.73 -44.10 8.41
N ARG A 496 22.06 -43.97 8.46
CA ARG A 496 22.88 -44.21 9.65
C ARG A 496 23.52 -42.90 10.06
N TYR A 497 23.58 -42.67 11.36
CA TYR A 497 24.11 -41.45 11.95
C TYR A 497 25.29 -41.84 12.85
N PRO A 498 26.49 -42.07 12.28
CA PRO A 498 27.65 -42.47 13.08
C PRO A 498 28.04 -41.36 14.07
N ALA A 499 28.65 -41.74 15.17
CA ALA A 499 29.20 -40.80 16.14
C ALA A 499 30.70 -40.55 15.90
N THR A 500 31.11 -39.29 16.03
CA THR A 500 32.51 -38.85 16.00
C THR A 500 32.89 -38.29 17.36
N ASP A 501 34.01 -38.74 17.92
CA ASP A 501 34.55 -38.19 19.15
C ASP A 501 35.67 -37.18 18.87
N THR A 502 35.60 -35.99 19.47
CA THR A 502 36.61 -34.94 19.37
C THR A 502 36.95 -34.40 20.76
N GLU A 503 38.22 -34.17 21.06
CA GLU A 503 38.62 -33.47 22.29
C GLU A 503 38.49 -31.96 22.08
N LEU A 504 37.80 -31.28 22.99
CA LEU A 504 37.69 -29.82 22.96
C LEU A 504 38.82 -29.20 23.81
N PRO A 505 39.60 -28.26 23.26
CA PRO A 505 40.63 -27.56 24.03
C PRO A 505 39.99 -26.78 25.17
N GLU A 506 40.71 -26.60 26.28
CA GLU A 506 40.32 -25.67 27.34
C GLU A 506 40.22 -24.24 26.77
N ASP A 507 39.19 -23.48 27.16
CA ASP A 507 38.84 -22.16 26.61
C ASP A 507 38.52 -22.16 25.09
N GLY A 508 38.37 -23.34 24.48
CA GLY A 508 37.85 -23.49 23.13
C GLY A 508 36.39 -23.07 23.04
N VAL A 509 35.98 -22.49 21.91
CA VAL A 509 34.59 -22.09 21.64
C VAL A 509 34.06 -22.93 20.48
N LEU A 510 33.08 -23.78 20.78
CA LEU A 510 32.31 -24.53 19.81
C LEU A 510 31.12 -23.66 19.34
N ALA A 511 30.94 -23.51 18.04
CA ALA A 511 29.82 -22.82 17.43
C ALA A 511 28.96 -23.82 16.66
N LEU A 512 27.69 -23.92 17.04
CA LEU A 512 26.65 -24.61 16.28
C LEU A 512 25.75 -23.55 15.65
N TYR A 513 25.38 -23.73 14.38
CA TYR A 513 24.61 -22.74 13.64
C TYR A 513 23.75 -23.40 12.56
N THR A 514 22.64 -22.78 12.21
CA THR A 514 21.78 -23.17 11.08
C THR A 514 22.24 -22.51 9.78
N ASP A 515 21.69 -22.97 8.66
CA ASP A 515 22.05 -22.50 7.32
C ASP A 515 21.66 -21.05 7.08
N GLY A 516 20.59 -20.53 7.68
CA GLY A 516 20.22 -19.11 7.58
C GLY A 516 21.33 -18.14 8.00
N LEU A 517 22.35 -18.59 8.75
CA LEU A 517 23.53 -17.79 9.10
C LEU A 517 24.57 -17.71 7.97
N VAL A 518 24.68 -18.73 7.11
CA VAL A 518 25.78 -18.89 6.14
C VAL A 518 25.30 -19.05 4.69
N GLU A 519 24.01 -19.27 4.48
CA GLU A 519 23.40 -19.41 3.17
C GLU A 519 22.89 -18.05 2.68
N HIS A 520 23.44 -17.60 1.56
CA HIS A 520 23.08 -16.34 0.93
C HIS A 520 22.70 -16.57 -0.55
N PRO A 521 21.64 -15.91 -1.07
CA PRO A 521 21.21 -16.10 -2.44
C PRO A 521 22.32 -15.84 -3.46
N GLY A 522 22.59 -16.83 -4.32
CA GLY A 522 23.60 -16.73 -5.36
C GLY A 522 25.05 -16.85 -4.88
N GLN A 523 25.26 -17.24 -3.62
CA GLN A 523 26.58 -17.55 -3.07
C GLN A 523 26.68 -19.03 -2.71
N ASP A 524 27.90 -19.57 -2.78
CA ASP A 524 28.19 -20.92 -2.31
C ASP A 524 28.27 -20.93 -0.78
N ILE A 525 27.67 -21.94 -0.14
CA ILE A 525 27.61 -22.07 1.32
C ILE A 525 29.00 -22.10 1.98
N GLY A 526 30.02 -22.62 1.28
CA GLY A 526 31.40 -22.61 1.74
C GLY A 526 31.99 -21.21 1.88
N THR A 527 31.46 -20.24 1.12
CA THR A 527 31.83 -18.82 1.26
C THR A 527 31.31 -18.28 2.59
N GLY A 528 30.03 -18.48 2.91
CA GLY A 528 29.43 -18.06 4.17
C GLY A 528 30.09 -18.73 5.38
N MET A 529 30.43 -20.02 5.29
CA MET A 529 31.22 -20.70 6.32
C MET A 529 32.62 -20.08 6.50
N SER A 530 33.27 -19.68 5.40
CA SER A 530 34.58 -19.00 5.47
C SER A 530 34.47 -17.62 6.12
N ASP A 531 33.36 -16.92 5.89
CA ASP A 531 33.07 -15.63 6.51
C ASP A 531 32.81 -15.80 8.02
N LEU A 532 32.03 -16.82 8.41
CA LEU A 532 31.84 -17.21 9.82
C LEU A 532 33.17 -17.50 10.51
N ALA A 533 34.03 -18.30 9.90
CA ALA A 533 35.36 -18.60 10.45
C ALA A 533 36.20 -17.32 10.65
N ARG A 534 36.11 -16.37 9.71
CA ARG A 534 36.81 -15.08 9.79
C ARG A 534 36.30 -14.23 10.95
N THR A 535 34.99 -14.10 11.11
CA THR A 535 34.38 -13.33 12.21
C THR A 535 34.66 -13.97 13.56
N LEU A 536 34.59 -15.31 13.69
CA LEU A 536 34.97 -16.01 14.90
C LEU A 536 36.46 -15.82 15.25
N THR A 537 37.34 -15.79 14.25
CA THR A 537 38.78 -15.55 14.44
C THR A 537 39.04 -14.13 14.96
N ALA A 538 38.44 -13.12 14.31
CA ALA A 538 38.64 -11.71 14.63
C ALA A 538 37.97 -11.27 15.95
N GLY A 539 36.84 -11.90 16.29
CA GLY A 539 36.03 -11.55 17.45
C GLY A 539 36.73 -11.81 18.78
N SER A 540 36.49 -10.93 19.76
CA SER A 540 37.01 -11.12 21.11
C SER A 540 36.21 -12.20 21.84
N ALA A 541 36.79 -13.39 21.96
CA ALA A 541 36.24 -14.46 22.79
C ALA A 541 36.34 -14.16 24.30
N ARG A 542 36.49 -12.92 24.77
CA ARG A 542 36.37 -12.61 26.21
C ARG A 542 34.93 -12.68 26.68
N SER A 543 33.99 -12.21 25.85
CA SER A 543 32.55 -12.30 26.07
C SER A 543 31.92 -13.13 24.96
N LEU A 544 31.24 -14.23 25.31
CA LEU A 544 30.51 -15.03 24.32
C LEU A 544 29.34 -14.25 23.72
N ASP A 545 28.65 -13.42 24.53
CA ASP A 545 27.56 -12.58 24.05
C ASP A 545 28.03 -11.62 22.96
N ARG A 546 29.13 -10.90 23.20
CA ARG A 546 29.68 -9.99 22.17
C ARG A 546 30.12 -10.72 20.91
N LEU A 547 30.64 -11.94 21.06
CA LEU A 547 31.01 -12.76 19.91
C LEU A 547 29.78 -13.17 19.10
N CYS A 548 28.68 -13.58 19.76
CA CYS A 548 27.41 -13.86 19.09
C CYS A 548 26.89 -12.61 18.37
N ASP A 549 26.88 -11.45 19.05
CA ASP A 549 26.38 -10.20 18.49
C ASP A 549 27.21 -9.78 17.25
N SER A 550 28.54 -9.96 17.28
CA SER A 550 29.39 -9.71 16.10
C SER A 550 29.11 -10.67 14.95
N VAL A 551 28.92 -11.96 15.23
CA VAL A 551 28.56 -12.96 14.20
C VAL A 551 27.23 -12.60 13.54
N LEU A 552 26.21 -12.25 14.32
CA LEU A 552 24.93 -11.82 13.76
C LEU A 552 25.01 -10.51 13.00
N ALA A 553 25.76 -9.52 13.50
CA ALA A 553 25.88 -8.24 12.82
C ALA A 553 26.59 -8.36 11.46
N ASP A 554 27.57 -9.25 11.35
CA ASP A 554 28.35 -9.45 10.13
C ASP A 554 27.62 -10.32 9.09
N LEU A 555 26.82 -11.30 9.52
CA LEU A 555 26.26 -12.34 8.64
C LEU A 555 24.73 -12.37 8.59
N GLY A 556 24.04 -11.92 9.62
CA GLY A 556 22.59 -12.09 9.77
C GLY A 556 21.72 -10.98 9.18
N ALA A 557 22.30 -9.89 8.67
CA ALA A 557 21.54 -8.70 8.27
C ALA A 557 20.57 -8.93 7.09
N ASP A 558 20.90 -9.84 6.18
CA ASP A 558 20.13 -10.14 4.96
C ASP A 558 19.55 -11.58 4.97
N ALA A 559 19.44 -12.19 6.15
CA ALA A 559 18.96 -13.56 6.30
C ALA A 559 17.53 -13.72 5.76
N ARG A 560 17.35 -14.73 4.91
CA ARG A 560 16.05 -15.12 4.36
C ARG A 560 15.39 -16.27 5.10
N ASP A 561 16.19 -17.01 5.86
CA ASP A 561 15.75 -18.05 6.76
C ASP A 561 16.05 -17.65 8.21
N ASP A 562 15.51 -18.41 9.14
CA ASP A 562 15.80 -18.24 10.55
C ASP A 562 17.28 -18.49 10.84
N ILE A 563 17.76 -17.86 11.92
CA ILE A 563 19.11 -18.08 12.41
C ILE A 563 19.02 -18.58 13.84
N ALA A 564 19.50 -19.80 14.08
CA ALA A 564 19.92 -20.27 15.38
C ALA A 564 21.45 -20.28 15.46
N LEU A 565 22.00 -19.64 16.50
CA LEU A 565 23.42 -19.65 16.81
C LEU A 565 23.63 -20.04 18.26
N LEU A 566 24.44 -21.07 18.52
CA LEU A 566 24.82 -21.52 19.84
C LEU A 566 26.34 -21.54 19.99
N LEU A 567 26.89 -20.70 20.86
CA LEU A 567 28.30 -20.70 21.23
C LEU A 567 28.51 -21.34 22.60
N ALA A 568 29.33 -22.38 22.67
CA ALA A 568 29.67 -23.08 23.90
C ALA A 568 31.18 -23.03 24.14
N ARG A 569 31.59 -22.39 25.23
CA ARG A 569 33.00 -22.31 25.65
C ARG A 569 33.29 -23.30 26.76
N THR A 570 34.27 -24.16 26.54
CA THR A 570 34.79 -25.03 27.58
C THR A 570 35.50 -24.18 28.65
N THR A 571 35.31 -24.52 29.92
CA THR A 571 36.01 -23.86 31.02
C THR A 571 36.67 -24.90 31.89
N ALA A 572 37.76 -24.56 32.57
CA ALA A 572 38.30 -25.41 33.62
C ALA A 572 37.21 -25.68 34.67
N GLY A 573 36.72 -26.92 34.72
CA GLY A 573 35.93 -27.38 35.84
C GLY A 573 36.80 -27.34 37.09
N THR A 574 36.45 -26.51 38.07
CA THR A 574 36.98 -26.72 39.42
C THR A 574 36.29 -27.96 39.96
N ALA A 575 36.96 -29.11 39.84
CA ALA A 575 36.57 -30.32 40.55
C ALA A 575 36.42 -29.96 42.04
N ARG A 576 35.24 -30.20 42.61
CA ARG A 576 35.00 -30.07 44.05
C ARG A 576 35.10 -31.42 44.71
#